data_AF-A0A383BLR7-F1
#
_entry.id   AF-A0A383BLR7-F1
#
_cell.length_a   1.000
_cell.length_b   1.000
_cell.length_c   1.000
_cell.angle_alpha   90.00
_cell.angle_beta   90.00
_cell.angle_gamma   90.00
#
_symmetry.space_group_name_H-M   'P 1'
#
loop_
_entity.id
_entity.type
_entity.pdbx_description
1 polymer ?
#
loop_
_entity_poly.entity_id
_entity_poly.type
_entity_poly.pdbx_seq_one_letter_code
_entity_poly.pdbx_strand_id
1 'polypeptide(L)'
;MKKIPNNYGYCRCLVMMVLTGYITLTACAVEDEQSGDFVSASTVDKVQSQMRKLPTDDIWWTVNGKDMAWNFKNLHMIFPTVNVYRDGPVRALTHSPMKEIGEYVVDTPE
;
A
#
# COMPACT_ATOMS: atom_id res chain seq x y z
N MET A 1 -3.99 39.99 -62.57
CA MET A 1 -4.72 39.65 -61.33
C MET A 1 -3.93 38.54 -60.62
N LYS A 2 -3.13 38.85 -59.59
CA LYS A 2 -2.31 37.87 -58.85
C LYS A 2 -3.15 37.25 -57.72
N LYS A 3 -3.42 35.95 -57.77
CA LYS A 3 -4.05 35.21 -56.66
C LYS A 3 -3.01 34.99 -55.55
N ILE A 4 -3.29 35.52 -54.37
CA ILE A 4 -2.53 35.25 -53.15
C ILE A 4 -2.98 33.86 -52.65
N PRO A 5 -2.09 32.86 -52.53
CA PRO A 5 -2.48 31.55 -52.03
C PRO A 5 -2.83 31.63 -50.54
N ASN A 6 -3.96 31.02 -50.20
CA ASN A 6 -4.59 31.09 -48.88
C ASN A 6 -3.81 30.20 -47.89
N ASN A 7 -2.94 30.81 -47.08
CA ASN A 7 -1.98 30.14 -46.20
C ASN A 7 -2.59 29.59 -44.88
N TYR A 8 -3.92 29.67 -44.75
CA TYR A 8 -4.67 29.30 -43.54
C TYR A 8 -4.75 27.79 -43.28
N GLY A 9 -4.61 26.95 -44.31
CA GLY A 9 -4.65 25.48 -44.16
C GLY A 9 -3.38 24.90 -43.53
N TYR A 10 -2.21 25.42 -43.93
CA TYR A 10 -0.92 24.98 -43.42
C TYR A 10 -0.71 25.39 -41.96
N CYS A 11 -1.16 26.58 -41.57
CA CYS A 11 -1.04 27.08 -40.21
C CYS A 11 -1.92 26.29 -39.21
N ARG A 12 -3.11 25.83 -39.62
CA ARG A 12 -4.00 25.00 -38.79
C ARG A 12 -3.48 23.58 -38.58
N CYS A 13 -2.93 22.95 -39.62
CA CYS A 13 -2.33 21.61 -39.48
C CYS A 13 -1.11 21.63 -38.56
N LEU A 14 -0.27 22.66 -38.68
CA LEU A 14 0.96 22.79 -37.89
C LEU A 14 0.64 23.06 -36.40
N VAL A 15 -0.38 23.88 -36.10
CA VAL A 15 -0.86 24.12 -34.72
C VAL A 15 -1.47 22.86 -34.10
N MET A 16 -2.23 22.08 -34.87
CA MET A 16 -2.83 20.82 -34.38
C MET A 16 -1.77 19.77 -34.07
N MET A 17 -0.73 19.62 -34.91
CA MET A 17 0.37 18.68 -34.66
C MET A 17 1.17 19.03 -33.40
N VAL A 18 1.41 20.32 -33.15
CA VAL A 18 2.12 20.80 -31.95
C VAL A 18 1.28 20.59 -30.69
N LEU A 19 -0.03 20.82 -30.75
CA LEU A 19 -0.95 20.60 -29.62
C LEU A 19 -1.08 19.11 -29.26
N THR A 20 -1.18 18.22 -30.24
CA THR A 20 -1.23 16.77 -29.97
C THR A 20 0.09 16.22 -29.43
N GLY A 21 1.23 16.74 -29.89
CA GLY A 21 2.54 16.34 -29.37
C GLY A 21 2.76 16.74 -27.92
N TYR A 22 2.23 17.90 -27.51
CA TYR A 22 2.32 18.38 -26.13
C TYR A 22 1.46 17.55 -25.15
N ILE A 23 0.30 17.05 -25.61
CA ILE A 23 -0.62 16.22 -24.79
C ILE A 23 -0.09 14.80 -24.59
N THR A 24 0.65 14.24 -25.56
CA THR A 24 1.30 12.92 -25.39
C THR A 24 2.55 12.97 -24.52
N LEU A 25 3.23 14.12 -24.41
CA LEU A 25 4.44 14.25 -23.60
C LEU A 25 4.14 14.32 -22.10
N THR A 26 2.96 14.79 -21.70
CA THR A 26 2.54 14.90 -20.29
C THR A 26 1.92 13.63 -19.71
N ALA A 27 1.56 12.64 -20.53
CA ALA A 27 1.06 11.35 -20.05
C ALA A 27 2.17 10.40 -19.54
N CYS A 28 3.44 10.73 -19.78
CA CYS A 28 4.60 10.08 -19.18
C CYS A 28 5.12 10.87 -17.97
N ALA A 29 4.23 11.34 -17.09
CA ALA A 29 4.64 11.64 -15.74
C ALA A 29 5.00 10.31 -15.08
N VAL A 30 6.29 9.98 -15.13
CA VAL A 30 6.91 8.91 -14.35
C VAL A 30 6.46 9.10 -12.91
N GLU A 31 5.67 8.17 -12.39
CA GLU A 31 5.50 8.05 -10.95
C GLU A 31 6.90 7.85 -10.39
N ASP A 32 7.34 8.80 -9.57
CA ASP A 32 8.60 8.75 -8.85
C ASP A 32 8.54 7.48 -7.99
N GLU A 33 9.13 6.38 -8.49
CA GLU A 33 9.47 5.25 -7.64
C GLU A 33 10.36 5.83 -6.56
N GLN A 34 9.78 6.04 -5.39
CA GLN A 34 10.46 6.55 -4.23
C GLN A 34 11.63 5.62 -3.92
N SER A 35 12.80 5.97 -4.46
CA SER A 35 14.09 5.29 -4.29
C SER A 35 14.64 5.53 -2.88
N GLY A 36 13.78 5.34 -1.89
CA GLY A 36 14.20 5.26 -0.50
C GLY A 36 14.97 3.95 -0.32
N ASP A 37 16.13 4.05 0.32
CA ASP A 37 16.82 2.86 0.81
C ASP A 37 15.84 2.00 1.62
N PHE A 38 15.96 0.68 1.46
CA PHE A 38 15.14 -0.25 2.22
C PHE A 38 15.34 -0.01 3.72
N VAL A 39 14.26 0.34 4.43
CA VAL A 39 14.25 0.48 5.89
C VAL A 39 13.56 -0.74 6.49
N SER A 40 14.33 -1.54 7.24
CA SER A 40 13.76 -2.67 7.97
C SER A 40 12.80 -2.20 9.08
N ALA A 41 11.67 -2.90 9.23
CA ALA A 41 10.71 -2.64 10.29
C ALA A 41 11.21 -3.03 11.70
N SER A 42 12.29 -3.81 11.80
CA SER A 42 12.89 -4.19 13.08
C SER A 42 14.38 -4.47 12.99
N THR A 43 15.08 -4.34 14.13
CA THR A 43 16.49 -4.72 14.26
C THR A 43 16.61 -6.22 14.56
N VAL A 44 17.74 -6.81 14.18
CA VAL A 44 18.04 -8.24 14.42
C VAL A 44 17.98 -8.56 15.92
N ASP A 45 18.58 -7.72 16.77
CA ASP A 45 18.58 -7.93 18.22
C ASP A 45 17.17 -7.98 18.81
N LYS A 46 16.26 -7.14 18.31
CA LYS A 46 14.85 -7.12 18.73
C LYS A 46 14.18 -8.43 18.36
N VAL A 47 14.31 -8.88 17.11
CA VAL A 47 13.74 -10.16 16.65
C VAL A 47 14.30 -11.32 17.47
N GLN A 48 15.61 -11.38 17.66
CA GLN A 48 16.26 -12.45 18.42
C GLN A 48 15.80 -12.48 19.88
N SER A 49 15.64 -11.30 20.50
CA SER A 49 15.12 -11.19 21.86
C SER A 49 13.69 -11.69 21.98
N GLN A 50 12.85 -11.43 20.97
CA GLN A 50 11.47 -11.91 20.93
C GLN A 50 11.41 -13.42 20.69
N MET A 51 12.23 -13.96 19.79
CA MET A 51 12.29 -15.41 19.55
C MET A 51 12.70 -16.19 20.80
N ARG A 52 13.61 -15.65 21.63
CA ARG A 52 14.00 -16.27 22.92
C ARG A 52 12.89 -16.30 23.97
N LYS A 53 11.85 -15.47 23.83
CA LYS A 53 10.71 -15.43 24.76
C LYS A 53 9.62 -16.44 24.40
N LEU A 54 9.71 -17.09 23.25
CA LEU A 54 8.72 -18.09 22.86
C LEU A 54 8.77 -19.28 23.83
N PRO A 55 7.61 -19.80 24.25
CA PRO A 55 7.56 -20.98 25.10
C PRO A 55 8.10 -22.19 24.33
N THR A 56 8.87 -23.03 25.03
CA THR A 56 9.44 -24.26 24.45
C THR A 56 8.50 -25.45 24.67
N ASP A 57 7.80 -25.47 25.80
CA ASP A 57 6.96 -26.59 26.25
C ASP A 57 5.46 -26.29 26.15
N ASP A 58 5.08 -25.22 25.46
CA ASP A 58 3.70 -24.77 25.32
C ASP A 58 3.50 -24.05 23.96
N ILE A 59 2.27 -23.67 23.65
CA ILE A 59 1.92 -23.08 22.37
C ILE A 59 2.25 -21.58 22.36
N TRP A 60 2.79 -21.10 21.25
CA TRP A 60 3.32 -19.73 21.08
C TRP A 60 2.39 -18.56 21.47
N TRP A 61 1.07 -18.77 21.52
CA TRP A 61 0.08 -17.74 21.88
C TRP A 61 -0.25 -17.68 23.37
N THR A 62 0.34 -18.53 24.22
CA THR A 62 0.06 -18.52 25.67
C THR A 62 0.79 -17.40 26.41
N VAL A 63 1.74 -16.73 25.75
CA VAL A 63 2.35 -15.49 26.23
C VAL A 63 1.33 -14.35 26.13
N ASN A 64 1.16 -13.56 27.19
CA ASN A 64 0.17 -12.48 27.27
C ASN A 64 0.77 -11.09 26.98
N GLY A 65 -0.11 -10.13 26.66
CA GLY A 65 0.23 -8.71 26.56
C GLY A 65 1.05 -8.34 25.32
N LYS A 66 2.14 -7.58 25.52
CA LYS A 66 2.94 -7.01 24.40
C LYS A 66 3.62 -8.07 23.55
N ASP A 67 4.10 -9.14 24.17
CA ASP A 67 4.78 -10.22 23.46
C ASP A 67 3.76 -11.07 22.67
N MET A 68 2.54 -11.26 23.20
CA MET A 68 1.41 -11.81 22.44
C MET A 68 1.16 -11.02 21.14
N ALA A 69 0.99 -9.71 21.27
CA ALA A 69 0.71 -8.83 20.14
C ALA A 69 1.85 -8.84 19.11
N TRP A 70 3.10 -9.00 19.57
CA TRP A 70 4.24 -9.16 18.68
C TRP A 70 4.20 -10.50 17.95
N ASN A 71 3.94 -11.61 18.65
CA ASN A 71 3.86 -12.93 18.04
C ASN A 71 2.79 -13.00 16.95
N PHE A 72 1.59 -12.45 17.21
CA PHE A 72 0.50 -12.42 16.21
C PHE A 72 0.88 -11.63 14.95
N LYS A 73 1.55 -10.49 15.09
CA LYS A 73 2.00 -9.68 13.94
C LYS A 73 3.13 -10.35 13.16
N ASN A 74 3.95 -11.14 13.82
CA ASN A 74 5.16 -11.75 13.25
C ASN A 74 5.04 -13.27 13.15
N LEU A 75 3.82 -13.79 13.03
CA LEU A 75 3.58 -15.24 13.01
C LEU A 75 4.34 -15.96 11.90
N HIS A 76 4.50 -15.29 10.76
CA HIS A 76 5.27 -15.75 9.61
C HIS A 76 6.78 -15.94 9.89
N MET A 77 7.30 -15.32 10.96
CA MET A 77 8.67 -15.52 11.42
C MET A 77 8.80 -16.70 12.39
N ILE A 78 7.70 -17.08 13.04
CA ILE A 78 7.65 -18.19 14.02
C ILE A 78 7.39 -19.51 13.30
N PHE A 79 6.48 -19.51 12.33
CA PHE A 79 6.12 -20.69 11.54
C PHE A 79 6.41 -20.47 10.07
N PRO A 80 6.77 -21.54 9.33
CA PRO A 80 6.82 -21.47 7.89
C PRO A 80 5.42 -21.17 7.37
N THR A 81 5.26 -19.99 6.77
CA THR A 81 4.01 -19.56 6.14
C THR A 81 4.25 -19.29 4.66
N VAL A 82 3.21 -19.47 3.85
CA VAL A 82 3.23 -19.10 2.44
C VAL A 82 2.33 -17.88 2.25
N ASN A 83 2.89 -16.84 1.63
CA ASN A 83 2.10 -15.68 1.25
C ASN A 83 1.26 -16.06 0.02
N VAL A 84 -0.06 -16.09 0.19
CA VAL A 84 -1.00 -16.34 -0.90
C VAL A 84 -1.53 -15.01 -1.39
N TYR A 85 -1.03 -14.56 -2.53
CA TYR A 85 -1.59 -13.42 -3.24
C TYR A 85 -2.80 -13.88 -4.05
N ARG A 86 -3.92 -13.17 -3.89
CA ARG A 86 -5.12 -13.43 -4.68
C ARG A 86 -5.14 -12.48 -5.86
N ASP A 87 -4.93 -12.99 -7.06
CA ASP A 87 -5.10 -12.27 -8.33
C ASP A 87 -6.59 -12.16 -8.71
N GLY A 88 -7.43 -11.79 -7.76
CA GLY A 88 -8.86 -11.58 -7.95
C GLY A 88 -9.21 -10.12 -7.66
N PRO A 89 -10.31 -9.60 -8.23
CA PRO A 89 -10.79 -8.26 -7.91
C PRO A 89 -11.03 -8.17 -6.40
N VAL A 90 -10.27 -7.28 -5.73
CA VAL A 90 -10.52 -6.94 -4.33
C VAL A 90 -11.82 -6.17 -4.28
N ARG A 91 -12.92 -6.84 -3.92
CA ARG A 91 -14.19 -6.14 -3.70
C ARG A 91 -14.01 -5.22 -2.50
N ALA A 92 -14.16 -3.91 -2.73
CA ALA A 92 -14.16 -2.94 -1.65
C ALA A 92 -15.17 -3.37 -0.57
N LEU A 93 -14.70 -3.43 0.68
CA LEU A 93 -15.56 -3.77 1.80
C LEU A 93 -16.51 -2.59 2.05
N THR A 94 -17.82 -2.84 1.99
CA THR A 94 -18.81 -1.82 2.36
C THR A 94 -18.63 -1.45 3.82
N HIS A 95 -18.45 -0.15 4.09
CA HIS A 95 -18.37 0.35 5.45
C HIS A 95 -19.77 0.38 6.07
N SER A 96 -20.01 -0.52 7.03
CA SER A 96 -21.29 -0.63 7.74
C SER A 96 -21.04 -0.90 9.23
N PRO A 97 -20.62 0.10 10.01
CA PRO A 97 -20.43 -0.05 11.44
C PRO A 97 -21.78 -0.30 12.14
N MET A 98 -21.81 -1.25 13.07
CA MET A 98 -22.96 -1.47 13.97
C MET A 98 -22.93 -0.40 15.06
N LYS A 99 -23.96 0.45 15.11
CA LYS A 99 -24.03 1.57 16.07
C LYS A 99 -24.10 1.08 17.52
N GLU A 100 -24.75 -0.06 17.71
CA GLU A 100 -24.98 -0.74 18.99
C GLU A 100 -23.67 -1.09 19.70
N ILE A 101 -22.58 -1.33 18.94
CA ILE A 101 -21.26 -1.61 19.52
C ILE A 101 -20.71 -0.39 20.26
N GLY A 102 -20.93 0.82 19.74
CA GLY A 102 -20.48 2.05 20.37
C GLY A 102 -21.29 2.44 21.61
N GLU A 103 -22.48 1.87 21.77
CA GLU A 103 -23.36 2.10 22.92
C GLU A 103 -23.03 1.16 24.10
N TYR A 104 -22.19 0.14 23.88
CA TYR A 104 -21.79 -0.79 24.92
C TYR A 104 -20.80 -0.13 25.91
N VAL A 105 -21.24 0.02 27.16
CA VAL A 105 -20.40 0.55 28.24
C VAL A 105 -19.45 -0.56 28.73
N VAL A 106 -18.15 -0.36 28.51
CA VAL A 106 -17.11 -1.27 29.01
C VAL A 106 -16.72 -0.83 30.41
N ASP A 107 -17.03 -1.66 31.40
CA ASP A 107 -16.59 -1.45 32.78
C ASP A 107 -15.16 -1.97 32.94
N THR A 108 -14.19 -1.06 33.06
CA THR A 108 -12.78 -1.40 33.32
C THR A 108 -12.43 -1.02 34.76
N PRO A 109 -11.93 -1.96 35.57
CA PRO A 109 -11.46 -1.65 36.93
C PRO A 109 -10.28 -0.66 36.90
N GLU A 110 -10.19 0.18 37.95
CA GLU A 110 -9.07 1.11 38.18
C GLU A 110 -7.72 0.39 38.36
#